data_AF-A0AAU1X0P0-F1
#
_entry.id   AF-A0AAU1X0P0-F1
#
_cell.length_a   1.000
_cell.length_b   1.000
_cell.length_c   1.000
_cell.angle_alpha   90.00
_cell.angle_beta   90.00
_cell.angle_gamma   90.00
#
_symmetry.space_group_name_H-M   'P 1'
#
loop_
_entity.id
_entity.type
_entity.pdbx_description
1 polymer ?
#
loop_
_entity_poly.entity_id
_entity_poly.type
_entity_poly.pdbx_seq_one_letter_code
_entity_poly.pdbx_strand_id
1 'polypeptide(L)' 'MAGRFGLMEDLYEVIVFGSEPEFAPRQGVVAIYAQLTKEQADRLVERERAQGRSCRTEAMA' A
#
# COMPACT_ATOMS: atom_id res chain seq x y z
N MET A 1 -26.74 7.92 -26.65
CA MET A 1 -26.45 6.51 -26.32
C MET A 1 -25.37 6.51 -25.24
N ALA A 2 -25.80 6.42 -23.96
CA ALA A 2 -24.90 6.43 -22.81
C ALA A 2 -24.15 5.10 -22.76
N GLY A 3 -22.92 5.10 -23.30
CA GLY A 3 -22.00 3.98 -23.19
C GLY A 3 -21.57 3.82 -21.74
N ARG A 4 -22.22 2.88 -21.06
CA ARG A 4 -21.85 2.16 -19.83
C ARG A 4 -20.56 2.61 -19.13
N PHE A 5 -20.74 3.17 -17.92
CA PHE A 5 -19.88 3.06 -16.75
C PHE A 5 -18.60 2.25 -16.98
N GLY A 6 -17.50 2.97 -17.27
CA GLY A 6 -16.16 2.44 -17.06
C GLY A 6 -16.03 2.09 -15.58
N LEU A 7 -15.57 0.87 -15.36
CA LEU A 7 -15.42 0.18 -14.07
C LEU A 7 -14.88 1.11 -12.98
N MET A 8 -15.49 1.01 -11.80
CA MET A 8 -15.01 1.58 -10.54
C MET A 8 -13.52 1.21 -10.42
N GLU A 9 -12.61 2.19 -10.48
CA GLU A 9 -11.18 1.90 -10.32
C GLU A 9 -10.97 1.27 -8.95
N ASP A 10 -10.48 0.03 -8.92
CA ASP A 10 -10.08 -0.62 -7.67
C ASP A 10 -8.98 0.24 -7.03
N LEU A 11 -9.31 0.87 -5.91
CA LEU A 11 -8.36 1.65 -5.13
C LEU A 11 -7.68 0.72 -4.12
N TYR A 12 -6.41 0.96 -3.86
CA TYR A 12 -5.59 0.14 -2.97
C TYR A 12 -5.00 0.98 -1.86
N GLU A 13 -4.79 0.34 -0.72
CA GLU A 13 -4.00 0.86 0.38
C GLU A 13 -2.72 0.05 0.55
N VAL A 14 -1.60 0.72 0.80
CA VAL A 14 -0.32 0.09 1.13
C VAL A 14 0.09 0.53 2.53
N ILE A 15 0.19 -0.45 3.43
CA ILE A 15 0.59 -0.29 4.82
C ILE A 15 2.05 -0.68 4.93
N VAL A 16 2.89 0.25 5.39
CA VAL A 16 4.33 0.05 5.59
C VAL A 16 4.61 -0.15 7.07
N PHE A 17 5.27 -1.26 7.39
CA PHE A 17 5.69 -1.61 8.74
C PHE A 17 7.15 -1.24 8.93
N GLY A 18 7.47 -0.70 10.11
CA GLY A 18 8.84 -0.40 10.49
C GLY A 18 9.65 -1.68 10.64
N SER A 19 10.85 -1.71 10.08
CA SER A 19 11.89 -2.68 10.42
C SER A 19 12.66 -2.16 11.63
N GLU A 20 12.07 -2.22 12.83
CA GLU A 20 12.82 -1.77 14.01
C GLU A 20 13.88 -2.81 14.43
N PRO A 21 15.09 -2.36 14.84
CA PRO A 21 16.12 -3.21 15.43
C PRO A 21 15.62 -3.82 16.75
N GLU A 22 16.19 -4.96 17.15
CA GLU A 22 15.78 -5.94 18.18
C GLU A 22 15.24 -5.44 19.56
N PHE A 23 15.15 -4.14 19.86
CA PHE A 23 14.93 -3.62 21.22
C PHE A 23 13.87 -2.50 21.39
N ALA A 24 12.85 -2.38 20.53
CA ALA A 24 11.69 -1.53 20.80
C ALA A 24 10.35 -2.23 20.46
N PRO A 25 9.47 -2.54 21.43
CA PRO A 25 8.32 -3.43 21.25
C PRO A 25 7.06 -2.71 20.72
N ARG A 26 7.17 -1.53 20.11
CA ARG A 26 6.02 -0.81 19.55
C ARG A 26 6.07 -0.87 18.03
N GLN A 27 5.98 -2.08 17.48
CA GLN A 27 5.85 -2.33 16.04
C GLN A 27 4.51 -1.78 15.53
N GLY A 28 4.48 -0.46 15.36
CA GLY A 28 3.38 0.29 14.78
C GLY A 28 3.56 0.37 13.28
N VAL A 29 2.43 0.44 12.59
CA VAL A 29 2.38 0.92 11.21
C VAL A 29 3.12 2.26 11.13
N VAL A 30 4.09 2.37 10.24
CA VAL A 30 4.90 3.60 10.07
C VAL A 30 4.27 4.53 9.04
N ALA A 31 3.59 3.97 8.03
CA ALA A 31 2.85 4.74 7.05
C ALA A 31 1.70 3.94 6.45
N ILE A 32 0.63 4.64 6.06
CA ILE A 32 -0.49 4.10 5.28
C ILE A 32 -0.66 5.02 4.07
N TYR A 33 -0.60 4.45 2.87
CA TYR A 33 -0.85 5.15 1.62
C TYR A 33 -2.14 4.61 1.01
N ALA A 34 -3.21 5.41 1.01
CA ALA A 34 -4.54 5.00 0.54
C ALA A 34 -4.91 5.65 -0.80
N GLN A 35 -5.98 5.17 -1.43
CA GLN A 35 -6.50 5.67 -2.71
C GLN A 35 -5.47 5.58 -3.84
N LEU A 36 -4.63 4.54 -3.82
CA LEU A 36 -3.67 4.28 -4.88
C LEU A 36 -4.34 3.48 -5.98
N THR A 37 -4.03 3.78 -7.23
CA THR A 37 -4.29 2.83 -8.31
C THR A 37 -3.40 1.61 -8.13
N LYS A 38 -3.75 0.49 -8.77
CA LYS A 38 -2.95 -0.74 -8.73
C LYS A 38 -1.47 -0.48 -9.11
N GLU A 39 -1.24 0.27 -10.18
CA GLU A 39 0.11 0.60 -10.64
C GLU A 39 0.90 1.42 -9.61
N GLN A 40 0.24 2.36 -8.92
CA GLN A 40 0.86 3.17 -7.88
C GLN A 40 1.19 2.32 -6.64
N ALA A 41 0.29 1.43 -6.24
CA ALA A 41 0.50 0.52 -5.12
C ALA A 41 1.68 -0.43 -5.38
N ASP A 42 1.76 -1.02 -6.58
CA ASP A 42 2.86 -1.93 -6.95
C ASP A 42 4.22 -1.21 -6.93
N ARG A 43 4.32 -0.02 -7.54
CA ARG A 43 5.56 0.78 -7.51
C ARG A 43 6.00 1.16 -6.10
N LEU A 44 5.03 1.50 -5.23
CA LEU A 44 5.32 1.84 -3.84
C LEU A 44 5.81 0.61 -3.06
N VAL A 45 5.18 -0.55 -3.25
CA VAL A 45 5.61 -1.83 -2.64
C VAL A 45 7.03 -2.18 -3.05
N GLU A 46 7.38 -2.09 -4.33
CA GLU A 46 8.74 -2.35 -4.81
C GLU A 46 9.76 -1.43 -4.15
N ARG A 47 9.44 -0.13 -4.04
CA ARG A 47 10.31 0.86 -3.43
C ARG A 47 10.53 0.63 -1.93
N GLU A 48 9.48 0.27 -1.18
CA GLU A 48 9.60 0.03 0.26
C GLU A 48 10.32 -1.30 0.53
N ARG A 49 10.07 -2.34 -0.27
CA ARG A 49 10.84 -3.60 -0.20
C ARG A 49 12.31 -3.40 -0.50
N ALA A 50 12.66 -2.57 -1.49
CA ALA A 50 14.05 -2.23 -1.79
C ALA A 50 14.76 -1.50 -0.64
N GLN A 51 14.01 -0.80 0.22
CA GLN A 51 14.50 -0.17 1.45
C GLN A 51 14.55 -1.16 2.65
N GLY A 52 14.27 -2.44 2.43
CA GLY A 52 14.23 -3.46 3.48
C GLY A 52 13.03 -3.33 4.42
N ARG A 53 11.97 -2.66 3.99
CA ARG A 53 10.75 -2.48 4.77
C ARG A 53 9.72 -3.53 4.40
N SER A 54 8.95 -3.96 5.40
CA SER A 54 7.80 -4.84 5.18
C SER A 54 6.59 -4.00 4.80
N CYS A 55 5.78 -4.48 3.86
CA CYS A 55 4.57 -3.79 3.43
C CYS A 55 3.44 -4.78 3.10
N ARG A 56 2.19 -4.36 3.32
CA ARG A 56 0.96 -5.08 2.96
C ARG A 56 0.10 -4.19 2.08
N THR A 57 -0.42 -4.75 0.99
CA THR A 57 -1.38 -4.08 0.11
C THR A 57 -2.77 -4.66 0.36
N GLU A 58 -3.77 -3.81 0.55
CA GLU A 58 -5.18 -4.20 0.68
C GLU A 58 -6.00 -3.46 -0.38
N ALA A 59 -6.98 -4.15 -0.97
CA ALA A 59 -7.90 -3.53 -1.92
C ALA A 59 -9.05 -2.88 -1.15
N MET A 60 -9.35 -1.62 -1.45
CA MET A 60 -10.52 -0.92 -0.94
C MET A 60 -11.71 -1.23 -1.85
N ALA A 61 -12.80 -1.70 -1.25
CA ALA A 61 -14.07 -1.95 -1.94
C ALA A 61 -14.82 -0.66 -2.30
#